data_AF-A0A419YHC5-F1
#
_entry.id   AF-A0A419YHC5-F1
#
_cell.length_a   1.000
_cell.length_b   1.000
_cell.length_c   1.000
_cell.angle_alpha   90.00
_cell.angle_beta   90.00
_cell.angle_gamma   90.00
#
_symmetry.space_group_name_H-M   'P 1'
#
loop_
_entity.id
_entity.type
_entity.pdbx_description
1 polymer ?
#
loop_
_entity_poly.entity_id
_entity_poly.type
_entity_poly.pdbx_seq_one_letter_code
_entity_poly.pdbx_strand_id
1 'polypeptide(L)'
;MQTKLDAAKADLLRKAAAAAENSQVGGAAPGEGLSNGALAAYLHHYYLHTAPEDVISRDPVDLYGAAASHYRLGLKRPQGTAEVRVSTPTVEENGWSCGHTVVEVVTDDMPFLVDSVTNELTRLDRAIHLVVHPQLAVRRDITGKLLEILDVDACNRAQAAGAEWPADAVVESWMHIEIDRETDREDLRTIEANLRRVLGDVREVVEDWSKMRDSALRLADELAEEPPRTCPSRRSARPGS
;
A
#
# COMPACT_ATOMS: atom_id res chain seq x y z
N MET A 1 -0.62 -0.55 -28.96
CA MET A 1 -1.71 0.24 -28.36
C MET A 1 -1.32 0.70 -26.96
N GLN A 2 -0.80 -0.20 -26.12
CA GLN A 2 -0.24 0.07 -24.80
C GLN A 2 0.67 1.32 -24.73
N THR A 3 1.67 1.41 -25.61
CA THR A 3 2.65 2.50 -25.63
C THR A 3 2.05 3.89 -25.87
N LYS A 4 0.89 3.99 -26.54
CA LYS A 4 0.20 5.28 -26.74
C LYS A 4 -0.56 5.70 -25.49
N LEU A 5 -1.18 4.75 -24.80
CA LEU A 5 -1.88 4.98 -23.54
C LEU A 5 -0.88 5.31 -22.42
N ASP A 6 0.25 4.63 -22.36
CA ASP A 6 1.33 4.94 -21.41
C ASP A 6 1.87 6.37 -21.61
N ALA A 7 2.04 6.80 -22.87
CA ALA A 7 2.44 8.18 -23.18
C ALA A 7 1.37 9.21 -22.79
N ALA A 8 0.08 8.89 -23.01
CA ALA A 8 -1.03 9.75 -22.60
C ALA A 8 -1.13 9.86 -21.07
N LYS A 9 -0.95 8.75 -20.35
CA LYS A 9 -0.84 8.72 -18.88
C LYS A 9 0.30 9.61 -18.41
N ALA A 10 1.50 9.47 -18.97
CA ALA A 10 2.66 10.30 -18.60
C ALA A 10 2.44 11.80 -18.89
N ASP A 11 1.72 12.14 -19.96
CA ASP A 11 1.32 13.53 -20.24
C ASP A 11 0.30 14.07 -19.24
N LEU A 12 -0.68 13.25 -18.87
CA LEU A 12 -1.68 13.61 -17.89
C LEU A 12 -1.08 13.81 -16.49
N LEU A 13 -0.14 12.95 -16.07
CA LEU A 13 0.57 13.11 -14.81
C LEU A 13 1.43 14.38 -14.77
N ARG A 14 2.03 14.78 -15.90
CA ARG A 14 2.72 16.08 -16.01
C ARG A 14 1.73 17.26 -15.89
N LYS A 15 0.55 17.15 -16.49
CA LYS A 15 -0.53 18.15 -16.33
C LYS A 15 -1.03 18.21 -14.89
N ALA A 16 -1.17 17.08 -14.20
CA ALA A 16 -1.54 17.03 -12.79
C ALA A 16 -0.49 17.71 -11.90
N ALA A 17 0.81 17.47 -12.16
CA ALA A 17 1.89 18.18 -11.48
C ALA A 17 1.84 19.70 -11.70
N ALA A 18 1.51 20.15 -12.92
CA ALA A 18 1.33 21.58 -13.22
C ALA A 18 0.05 22.17 -12.59
N ALA A 19 -1.02 21.37 -12.49
CA ALA A 19 -2.27 21.79 -11.84
C ALA A 19 -2.08 22.08 -10.35
N ALA A 20 -1.12 21.41 -9.70
CA ALA A 20 -0.73 21.69 -8.31
C ALA A 20 -0.27 23.15 -8.10
N GLU A 21 0.36 23.79 -9.09
CA GLU A 21 0.84 25.17 -8.99
C GLU A 21 -0.32 26.18 -8.89
N ASN A 22 -1.48 25.83 -9.48
CA ASN A 22 -2.64 26.71 -9.58
C ASN A 22 -3.78 26.35 -8.62
N SER A 23 -3.70 25.21 -7.93
CA SER A 23 -4.81 24.67 -7.17
C SER A 23 -4.62 24.82 -5.66
N GLN A 24 -5.57 25.47 -4.99
CA GLN A 24 -5.71 25.44 -3.53
C GLN A 24 -6.32 24.11 -3.05
N VAL A 25 -5.74 22.99 -3.45
CA VAL A 25 -6.26 21.66 -3.08
C VAL A 25 -5.94 21.38 -1.61
N GLY A 26 -6.94 21.63 -0.76
CA GLY A 26 -7.00 21.27 0.65
C GLY A 26 -6.21 22.18 1.56
N GLY A 27 -6.66 23.43 1.77
CA GLY A 27 -6.41 24.27 2.96
C GLY A 27 -4.96 24.65 3.33
N ALA A 28 -3.96 24.00 2.76
CA ALA A 28 -2.53 24.19 2.98
C ALA A 28 -1.81 24.01 1.64
N ALA A 29 -0.70 24.72 1.48
CA ALA A 29 0.04 24.89 0.23
C ALA A 29 0.30 23.57 -0.53
N PRO A 30 0.37 23.61 -1.88
CA PRO A 30 0.67 22.45 -2.70
C PRO A 30 2.03 21.88 -2.29
N GLY A 31 2.04 20.61 -1.84
CA GLY A 31 3.27 19.91 -1.50
C GLY A 31 4.10 20.56 -0.38
N GLU A 32 3.56 20.68 0.84
CA GLU A 32 4.42 20.89 2.01
C GLU A 32 5.51 19.79 2.03
N GLY A 33 6.70 20.12 1.51
CA GLY A 33 7.88 19.26 1.48
C GLY A 33 8.39 18.79 0.11
N LEU A 34 7.67 18.95 -1.01
CA LEU A 34 8.10 18.44 -2.32
C LEU A 34 8.32 19.58 -3.33
N SER A 35 9.51 19.64 -3.95
CA SER A 35 9.77 20.52 -5.10
C SER A 35 8.98 20.05 -6.34
N ASN A 36 8.73 20.92 -7.33
CA ASN A 36 7.94 20.57 -8.52
C ASN A 36 8.48 19.34 -9.27
N GLY A 37 9.81 19.19 -9.33
CA GLY A 37 10.43 18.00 -9.90
C GLY A 37 10.19 16.73 -9.08
N ALA A 38 10.23 16.84 -7.74
CA ALA A 38 9.94 15.74 -6.84
C ALA A 38 8.45 15.36 -6.85
N LEU A 39 7.55 16.32 -7.05
CA LEU A 39 6.11 16.06 -7.19
C LEU A 39 5.79 15.27 -8.46
N ALA A 40 6.36 15.66 -9.61
CA ALA A 40 6.17 14.93 -10.85
C ALA A 40 6.69 13.49 -10.75
N ALA A 41 7.85 13.30 -10.12
CA ALA A 41 8.40 11.97 -9.83
C ALA A 41 7.47 11.16 -8.92
N TYR A 42 6.99 11.76 -7.82
CA TYR A 42 6.05 11.12 -6.91
C TYR A 42 4.77 10.67 -7.63
N LEU A 43 4.12 11.54 -8.41
CA LEU A 43 2.92 11.17 -9.17
C LEU A 43 3.19 10.04 -10.17
N HIS A 44 4.35 10.05 -10.81
CA HIS A 44 4.76 8.98 -11.72
C HIS A 44 4.89 7.63 -10.99
N HIS A 45 5.57 7.60 -9.84
CA HIS A 45 5.71 6.40 -9.03
C HIS A 45 4.37 5.93 -8.44
N TYR A 46 3.56 6.88 -7.96
CA TYR A 46 2.27 6.60 -7.34
C TYR A 46 1.31 5.87 -8.28
N TYR A 47 1.26 6.30 -9.55
CA TYR A 47 0.41 5.70 -10.55
C TYR A 47 1.12 4.66 -11.42
N LEU A 48 2.38 4.30 -11.15
CA LEU A 48 3.20 3.47 -12.04
C LEU A 48 2.48 2.18 -12.48
N HIS A 49 1.93 1.44 -11.52
CA HIS A 49 1.26 0.16 -11.74
C HIS A 49 -0.26 0.27 -11.96
N THR A 50 -0.83 1.47 -11.94
CA THR A 50 -2.25 1.69 -12.25
C THR A 50 -2.48 1.56 -13.76
N ALA A 51 -3.58 0.92 -14.17
CA ALA A 51 -3.94 0.79 -15.57
C ALA A 51 -4.09 2.19 -16.21
N PRO A 52 -3.50 2.44 -17.40
CA PRO A 52 -3.61 3.74 -18.05
C PRO A 52 -5.05 4.22 -18.24
N GLU A 53 -5.98 3.31 -18.48
CA GLU A 53 -7.41 3.59 -18.70
C GLU A 53 -8.06 4.24 -17.46
N ASP A 54 -7.69 3.79 -16.26
CA ASP A 54 -8.19 4.32 -14.98
C ASP A 54 -7.62 5.71 -14.65
N VAL A 55 -6.46 6.04 -15.24
CA VAL A 55 -5.80 7.34 -15.04
C VAL A 55 -6.23 8.35 -16.09
N ILE A 56 -6.25 7.97 -17.38
CA ILE A 56 -6.51 8.88 -18.51
C ILE A 56 -7.94 9.45 -18.49
N SER A 57 -8.88 8.72 -17.91
CA SER A 57 -10.29 9.12 -17.79
C SER A 57 -10.55 10.18 -16.71
N ARG A 58 -9.54 10.53 -15.89
CA ARG A 58 -9.69 11.40 -14.72
C ARG A 58 -9.22 12.83 -14.97
N ASP A 59 -9.76 13.75 -14.17
CA ASP A 59 -9.29 15.13 -14.14
C ASP A 59 -7.88 15.20 -13.50
N PRO A 60 -6.93 15.94 -14.09
CA PRO A 60 -5.61 16.14 -13.50
C PRO A 60 -5.64 16.70 -12.06
N VAL A 61 -6.64 17.52 -11.71
CA VAL A 61 -6.80 18.09 -10.36
C VAL A 61 -7.16 17.00 -9.35
N ASP A 62 -8.05 16.07 -9.72
CA ASP A 62 -8.47 14.97 -8.85
C ASP A 62 -7.35 13.92 -8.68
N LEU A 63 -6.58 13.65 -9.74
CA LEU A 63 -5.39 12.80 -9.66
C LEU A 63 -4.34 13.37 -8.69
N TYR A 64 -4.07 14.67 -8.81
CA TYR A 64 -3.18 15.35 -7.87
C TYR A 64 -3.76 15.34 -6.45
N GLY A 65 -5.05 15.65 -6.29
CA GLY A 65 -5.71 15.72 -4.99
C GLY A 65 -5.68 14.41 -4.22
N ALA A 66 -5.96 13.29 -4.91
CA ALA A 66 -5.86 11.95 -4.34
C ALA A 66 -4.43 11.64 -3.87
N ALA A 67 -3.44 11.81 -4.75
CA ALA A 67 -2.05 11.52 -4.40
C ALA A 67 -1.50 12.45 -3.30
N ALA A 68 -1.91 13.72 -3.27
CA ALA A 68 -1.51 14.69 -2.26
C ALA A 68 -2.18 14.42 -0.90
N SER A 69 -3.46 14.02 -0.90
CA SER A 69 -4.16 13.59 0.31
C SER A 69 -3.47 12.39 0.95
N HIS A 70 -3.12 11.39 0.14
CA HIS A 70 -2.41 10.21 0.60
C HIS A 70 -0.99 10.57 1.10
N TYR A 71 -0.28 11.48 0.41
CA TYR A 71 1.01 12.01 0.88
C TYR A 71 0.91 12.62 2.28
N ARG A 72 -0.15 13.41 2.55
CA ARG A 72 -0.38 14.00 3.87
C ARG A 72 -0.64 12.95 4.95
N LEU A 73 -1.31 11.84 4.62
CA LEU A 73 -1.46 10.71 5.55
C LEU A 73 -0.10 10.09 5.88
N GLY A 74 0.76 9.91 4.87
CA GLY A 74 2.07 9.31 5.02
C GLY A 74 3.13 10.18 5.72
N LEU A 75 2.89 11.49 5.92
CA LEU A 75 3.86 12.42 6.53
C LEU A 75 4.32 11.99 7.94
N LYS A 76 3.42 11.38 8.72
CA LYS A 76 3.73 10.94 10.08
C LYS A 76 3.16 9.55 10.31
N ARG A 77 4.05 8.58 10.45
CA ARG A 77 3.71 7.20 10.77
C ARG A 77 4.81 6.63 11.68
N PRO A 78 4.51 6.36 12.96
CA PRO A 78 5.41 5.62 13.82
C PRO A 78 5.77 4.25 13.21
N GLN A 79 6.97 3.77 13.50
CA GLN A 79 7.41 2.47 12.99
C GLN A 79 6.49 1.34 13.50
N GLY A 80 6.16 0.40 12.63
CA GLY A 80 5.32 -0.75 12.97
C GLY A 80 3.82 -0.45 13.05
N THR A 81 3.38 0.79 12.79
CA THR A 81 1.95 1.11 12.71
C THR A 81 1.49 1.21 11.25
N ALA A 82 0.22 0.86 11.03
CA ALA A 82 -0.49 1.17 9.80
C ALA A 82 -1.36 2.40 10.02
N GLU A 83 -1.18 3.42 9.19
CA GLU A 83 -2.08 4.58 9.18
C GLU A 83 -3.17 4.32 8.16
N VAL A 84 -4.42 4.48 8.60
CA VAL A 84 -5.61 4.29 7.77
C VAL A 84 -6.47 5.54 7.89
N ARG A 85 -7.00 6.02 6.77
CA ARG A 85 -8.00 7.08 6.75
C ARG A 85 -9.11 6.69 5.80
N VAL A 86 -10.36 6.88 6.23
CA VAL A 86 -11.53 6.70 5.37
C VAL A 86 -12.28 8.02 5.31
N SER A 87 -12.41 8.59 4.11
CA SER A 87 -13.09 9.88 3.93
C SER A 87 -13.74 9.97 2.56
N THR A 88 -14.77 10.81 2.45
CA THR A 88 -15.48 11.08 1.19
C THR A 88 -15.10 12.47 0.72
N PRO A 89 -14.08 12.62 -0.14
CA PRO A 89 -13.55 13.92 -0.51
C PRO A 89 -14.56 14.75 -1.30
N THR A 90 -14.70 16.02 -0.92
CA THR A 90 -15.55 16.99 -1.61
C THR A 90 -14.73 18.16 -2.13
N VAL A 91 -15.14 18.75 -3.25
CA VAL A 91 -14.45 19.92 -3.83
C VAL A 91 -14.42 21.08 -2.84
N GLU A 92 -15.49 21.27 -2.05
CA GLU A 92 -15.61 22.36 -1.08
C GLU A 92 -14.65 22.20 0.10
N GLU A 93 -14.52 20.99 0.66
CA GLU A 93 -13.68 20.75 1.85
C GLU A 93 -12.22 20.43 1.49
N ASN A 94 -12.00 19.73 0.37
CA ASN A 94 -10.72 19.15 0.01
C ASN A 94 -10.11 19.76 -1.26
N GLY A 95 -10.88 20.48 -2.07
CA GLY A 95 -10.43 21.01 -3.36
C GLY A 95 -10.35 19.97 -4.47
N TRP A 96 -10.83 18.74 -4.23
CA TRP A 96 -10.91 17.64 -5.20
C TRP A 96 -12.07 16.71 -4.84
N SER A 97 -12.55 15.93 -5.80
CA SER A 97 -13.55 14.88 -5.51
C SER A 97 -13.46 13.75 -6.50
N CYS A 98 -13.52 12.51 -6.02
CA CYS A 98 -13.63 11.33 -6.87
C CYS A 98 -15.08 10.81 -6.99
N GLY A 99 -16.07 11.49 -6.37
CA GLY A 99 -17.46 11.00 -6.30
C GLY A 99 -17.67 9.80 -5.36
N HIS A 100 -16.60 9.12 -4.95
CA HIS A 100 -16.57 7.90 -4.13
C HIS A 100 -16.07 8.18 -2.70
N THR A 101 -16.20 7.18 -1.83
CA THR A 101 -15.46 7.16 -0.55
C THR A 101 -14.07 6.62 -0.81
N VAL A 102 -13.07 7.25 -0.21
CA VAL A 102 -11.67 6.87 -0.35
C VAL A 102 -11.16 6.26 0.95
N VAL A 103 -10.48 5.14 0.81
CA VAL A 103 -9.71 4.47 1.85
C VAL A 103 -8.24 4.64 1.50
N GLU A 104 -7.51 5.38 2.33
CA GLU A 104 -6.07 5.57 2.22
C GLU A 104 -5.38 4.76 3.32
N VAL A 105 -4.34 4.00 2.96
CA VAL A 105 -3.57 3.16 3.89
C VAL A 105 -2.08 3.33 3.62
N VAL A 106 -1.32 3.60 4.68
CA VAL A 106 0.15 3.63 4.64
C VAL A 106 0.69 2.63 5.66
N THR A 107 1.42 1.63 5.19
CA THR A 107 1.99 0.56 6.03
C THR A 107 3.35 0.09 5.49
N ASP A 108 4.11 -0.63 6.31
CA ASP A 108 5.30 -1.35 5.85
C ASP A 108 4.90 -2.41 4.80
N ASP A 109 5.76 -2.61 3.79
CA ASP A 109 5.51 -3.59 2.74
C ASP A 109 5.60 -5.03 3.28
N MET A 110 4.49 -5.76 3.11
CA MET A 110 4.29 -7.12 3.60
C MET A 110 3.40 -7.89 2.62
N PRO A 111 3.51 -9.22 2.54
CA PRO A 111 2.62 -10.01 1.69
C PRO A 111 1.17 -9.95 2.19
N PHE A 112 0.22 -10.22 1.29
CA PHE A 112 -1.23 -10.33 1.54
C PHE A 112 -1.98 -9.05 1.92
N LEU A 113 -1.33 -7.87 1.88
CA LEU A 113 -1.97 -6.60 2.24
C LEU A 113 -3.19 -6.28 1.36
N VAL A 114 -3.02 -6.28 0.04
CA VAL A 114 -4.09 -5.92 -0.90
C VAL A 114 -5.27 -6.90 -0.78
N ASP A 115 -5.00 -8.20 -0.77
CA ASP A 115 -6.05 -9.23 -0.64
C ASP A 115 -6.80 -9.10 0.69
N SER A 116 -6.10 -8.81 1.80
CA SER A 116 -6.73 -8.69 3.12
C SER A 116 -7.63 -7.46 3.20
N VAL A 117 -7.18 -6.31 2.69
CA VAL A 117 -7.97 -5.08 2.66
C VAL A 117 -9.18 -5.21 1.74
N THR A 118 -9.01 -5.75 0.53
CA THR A 118 -10.10 -5.94 -0.43
C THR A 118 -11.15 -6.96 0.08
N ASN A 119 -10.71 -8.04 0.73
CA ASN A 119 -11.61 -9.00 1.36
C ASN A 119 -12.40 -8.38 2.52
N GLU A 120 -11.77 -7.54 3.34
CA GLU A 120 -12.46 -6.87 4.45
C GLU A 120 -13.52 -5.88 3.94
N LEU A 121 -13.21 -5.12 2.89
CA LEU A 121 -14.18 -4.22 2.24
C LEU A 121 -15.35 -5.00 1.62
N THR A 122 -15.06 -6.12 0.95
CA THR A 122 -16.07 -7.01 0.39
C THR A 122 -16.96 -7.62 1.49
N ARG A 123 -16.37 -8.00 2.64
CA ARG A 123 -17.10 -8.52 3.81
C ARG A 123 -18.07 -7.49 4.40
N LEU A 124 -17.75 -6.21 4.26
CA LEU A 124 -18.61 -5.09 4.67
C LEU A 124 -19.61 -4.66 3.59
N ASP A 125 -19.76 -5.46 2.53
CA ASP A 125 -20.66 -5.22 1.39
C ASP A 125 -20.37 -3.89 0.66
N ARG A 126 -19.08 -3.52 0.55
CA ARG A 126 -18.65 -2.30 -0.13
C ARG A 126 -18.06 -2.65 -1.49
N ALA A 127 -18.67 -2.17 -2.58
CA ALA A 127 -18.12 -2.38 -3.91
C ALA A 127 -16.85 -1.53 -4.10
N ILE A 128 -15.84 -2.13 -4.72
CA ILE A 128 -14.54 -1.49 -5.00
C ILE A 128 -14.55 -1.02 -6.46
N HIS A 129 -14.26 0.26 -6.66
CA HIS A 129 -14.22 0.91 -7.97
C HIS A 129 -12.80 1.04 -8.51
N LEU A 130 -11.83 1.32 -7.64
CA LEU A 130 -10.43 1.47 -8.01
C LEU A 130 -9.52 1.03 -6.86
N VAL A 131 -8.39 0.39 -7.20
CA VAL A 131 -7.30 0.11 -6.28
C VAL A 131 -6.00 0.65 -6.88
N VAL A 132 -5.34 1.55 -6.16
CA VAL A 132 -4.01 2.07 -6.47
C VAL A 132 -3.09 1.69 -5.32
N HIS A 133 -2.08 0.87 -5.58
CA HIS A 133 -1.24 0.30 -4.52
C HIS A 133 0.28 0.47 -4.76
N PRO A 134 0.80 1.71 -4.92
CA PRO A 134 2.23 1.92 -5.11
C PRO A 134 3.06 1.41 -3.92
N GLN A 135 4.21 0.82 -4.24
CA GLN A 135 5.28 0.57 -3.29
C GLN A 135 6.27 1.73 -3.37
N LEU A 136 6.52 2.40 -2.24
CA LEU A 136 7.40 3.56 -2.19
C LEU A 136 8.54 3.28 -1.20
N ALA A 137 9.77 3.52 -1.63
CA ALA A 137 10.92 3.56 -0.75
C ALA A 137 10.95 4.94 -0.10
N VAL A 138 10.95 5.00 1.22
CA VAL A 138 10.94 6.26 1.94
C VAL A 138 11.98 6.26 3.06
N ARG A 139 12.51 7.43 3.36
CA ARG A 139 13.36 7.64 4.53
C ARG A 139 12.55 8.33 5.62
N ARG A 140 12.58 7.78 6.82
CA ARG A 140 11.90 8.34 7.99
C ARG A 140 12.86 8.65 9.11
N ASP A 141 12.51 9.65 9.92
CA ASP A 141 13.20 9.87 11.19
C ASP A 141 12.71 8.91 12.29
N ILE A 142 13.38 8.93 13.44
CA ILE A 142 13.04 8.12 14.62
C ILE A 142 11.63 8.42 15.19
N THR A 143 11.02 9.55 14.83
CA THR A 143 9.68 9.95 15.26
C THR A 143 8.60 9.50 14.28
N GLY A 144 8.98 8.87 13.17
CA GLY A 144 8.09 8.44 12.11
C GLY A 144 7.77 9.51 11.07
N LYS A 145 8.48 10.66 11.09
CA LYS A 145 8.28 11.72 10.10
C LYS A 145 8.95 11.34 8.79
N LEU A 146 8.24 11.56 7.68
CA LEU A 146 8.77 11.38 6.33
C LEU A 146 9.85 12.45 6.05
N LEU A 147 11.06 12.00 5.70
CA LEU A 147 12.18 12.85 5.30
C LEU A 147 12.28 12.98 3.79
N GLU A 148 12.17 11.86 3.08
CA GLU A 148 12.41 11.77 1.64
C GLU A 148 11.67 10.57 1.04
N ILE A 149 11.17 10.71 -0.18
CA ILE A 149 10.71 9.58 -1.01
C ILE A 149 11.82 9.28 -2.01
N LEU A 150 12.30 8.05 -2.01
CA LEU A 150 13.34 7.52 -2.89
C LEU A 150 12.71 6.85 -4.12
N ASP A 151 13.43 6.86 -5.23
CA ASP A 151 13.09 6.05 -6.39
C ASP A 151 13.46 4.57 -6.11
N VAL A 152 12.44 3.74 -5.88
CA VAL A 152 12.58 2.29 -5.62
C VAL A 152 13.38 1.60 -6.73
N ASP A 153 13.15 1.96 -7.99
CA ASP A 153 13.85 1.33 -9.10
C ASP A 153 15.32 1.77 -9.14
N ALA A 154 15.61 3.03 -8.80
CA ALA A 154 16.99 3.48 -8.65
C ALA A 154 17.69 2.78 -7.49
N CYS A 155 17.02 2.63 -6.34
CA CYS A 155 17.56 1.90 -5.18
C CYS A 155 17.79 0.42 -5.52
N ASN A 156 16.85 -0.25 -6.20
CA ASN A 156 16.99 -1.63 -6.65
C ASN A 156 18.15 -1.80 -7.65
N ARG A 157 18.30 -0.87 -8.61
CA ARG A 157 19.44 -0.87 -9.56
C ARG A 157 20.77 -0.64 -8.84
N ALA A 158 20.81 0.28 -7.86
CA ALA A 158 22.00 0.55 -7.07
C ALA A 158 22.40 -0.67 -6.22
N GLN A 159 21.42 -1.36 -5.63
CA GLN A 159 21.65 -2.60 -4.89
C GLN A 159 22.15 -3.74 -5.78
N ALA A 160 21.59 -3.90 -6.98
CA ALA A 160 22.12 -4.83 -7.98
C ALA A 160 23.56 -4.50 -8.40
N ALA A 161 23.97 -3.23 -8.30
CA ALA A 161 25.33 -2.76 -8.53
C ALA A 161 26.23 -2.79 -7.28
N GLY A 162 25.75 -3.33 -6.15
CA GLY A 162 26.52 -3.51 -4.91
C GLY A 162 26.49 -2.33 -3.93
N ALA A 163 25.62 -1.34 -4.13
CA ALA A 163 25.39 -0.27 -3.16
C ALA A 163 24.38 -0.71 -2.09
N GLU A 164 24.64 -0.39 -0.82
CA GLU A 164 23.68 -0.63 0.24
C GLU A 164 22.57 0.43 0.23
N TRP A 165 21.37 0.02 0.64
CA TRP A 165 20.28 0.97 0.90
C TRP A 165 20.66 1.87 2.08
N PRO A 166 20.21 3.13 2.10
CA PRO A 166 20.32 3.96 3.30
C PRO A 166 19.73 3.22 4.50
N ALA A 167 20.41 3.25 5.65
CA ALA A 167 19.99 2.51 6.84
C ALA A 167 18.62 2.94 7.39
N ASP A 168 18.15 4.14 7.01
CA ASP A 168 16.87 4.72 7.37
C ASP A 168 15.81 4.59 6.25
N ALA A 169 16.13 3.88 5.16
CA ALA A 169 15.19 3.62 4.07
C ALA A 169 14.33 2.38 4.36
N VAL A 170 13.03 2.54 4.18
CA VAL A 170 12.01 1.50 4.37
C VAL A 170 11.13 1.45 3.14
N VAL A 171 10.74 0.26 2.70
CA VAL A 171 9.73 0.08 1.66
C VAL A 171 8.34 0.06 2.30
N GLU A 172 7.47 0.93 1.83
CA GLU A 172 6.09 1.05 2.30
C GLU A 172 5.12 0.70 1.19
N SER A 173 4.04 0.01 1.54
CA SER A 173 2.87 -0.13 0.68
C SER A 173 1.89 0.99 1.00
N TRP A 174 1.58 1.78 -0.04
CA TRP A 174 0.61 2.85 0.01
C TRP A 174 -0.60 2.40 -0.79
N MET A 175 -1.77 2.24 -0.17
CA MET A 175 -2.99 1.79 -0.83
C MET A 175 -4.05 2.89 -0.82
N HIS A 176 -4.53 3.27 -2.00
CA HIS A 176 -5.67 4.14 -2.21
C HIS A 176 -6.77 3.32 -2.88
N ILE A 177 -7.89 3.18 -2.20
CA ILE A 177 -9.01 2.35 -2.64
C ILE A 177 -10.25 3.21 -2.67
N GLU A 178 -10.97 3.15 -3.78
CA GLU A 178 -12.24 3.85 -3.94
C GLU A 178 -13.39 2.86 -3.81
N ILE A 179 -14.32 3.16 -2.91
CA ILE A 179 -15.49 2.33 -2.63
C ILE A 179 -16.79 3.12 -2.86
N ASP A 180 -17.92 2.42 -2.79
CA ASP A 180 -19.23 3.06 -2.83
C ASP A 180 -19.32 4.25 -1.86
N ARG A 181 -19.95 5.32 -2.36
CA ARG A 181 -20.06 6.57 -1.63
C ARG A 181 -20.85 6.34 -0.34
N GLU A 182 -20.22 6.69 0.76
CA GLU A 182 -20.76 6.62 2.11
C GLU A 182 -20.63 8.01 2.73
N THR A 183 -21.66 8.43 3.46
CA THR A 183 -21.71 9.74 4.10
C THR A 183 -21.90 9.64 5.61
N ASP A 184 -22.27 8.46 6.11
CA ASP A 184 -22.37 8.22 7.54
C ASP A 184 -20.98 8.12 8.18
N ARG A 185 -20.69 9.08 9.06
CA ARG A 185 -19.42 9.16 9.79
C ARG A 185 -19.20 8.00 10.75
N GLU A 186 -20.25 7.36 11.25
CA GLU A 186 -20.12 6.15 12.09
C GLU A 186 -19.65 4.96 11.27
N ASP A 187 -20.21 4.78 10.07
CA ASP A 187 -19.78 3.73 9.15
C ASP A 187 -18.34 3.93 8.69
N LEU A 188 -17.95 5.16 8.32
CA LEU A 188 -16.55 5.46 7.94
C LEU A 188 -15.57 5.10 9.07
N ARG A 189 -15.91 5.43 10.33
CA ARG A 189 -15.08 5.07 11.49
C ARG A 189 -15.01 3.56 11.71
N THR A 190 -16.13 2.86 11.50
CA THR A 190 -16.19 1.39 11.60
C THR A 190 -15.29 0.74 10.56
N ILE A 191 -15.36 1.19 9.31
CA ILE A 191 -14.48 0.70 8.22
C ILE A 191 -13.02 0.94 8.59
N GLU A 192 -12.68 2.17 9.02
CA GLU A 192 -11.32 2.54 9.41
C GLU A 192 -10.77 1.65 10.54
N ALA A 193 -11.56 1.40 11.58
CA ALA A 193 -11.17 0.56 12.72
C ALA A 193 -10.99 -0.91 12.31
N ASN A 194 -11.89 -1.44 11.49
CA ASN A 194 -11.82 -2.80 10.98
C ASN A 194 -10.58 -3.03 10.11
N LEU A 195 -10.27 -2.08 9.23
CA LEU A 195 -9.07 -2.13 8.40
C LEU A 195 -7.78 -2.08 9.23
N ARG A 196 -7.71 -1.20 10.24
CA ARG A 196 -6.56 -1.18 11.16
C ARG A 196 -6.35 -2.51 11.86
N ARG A 197 -7.44 -3.14 12.32
CA ARG A 197 -7.38 -4.46 12.95
C ARG A 197 -6.83 -5.52 11.98
N VAL A 198 -7.39 -5.62 10.78
CA VAL A 198 -6.94 -6.59 9.78
C VAL A 198 -5.47 -6.40 9.39
N LEU A 199 -5.02 -5.15 9.24
CA LEU A 199 -3.61 -4.85 8.95
C LEU A 199 -2.68 -5.23 10.12
N GLY A 200 -3.16 -5.10 11.36
CA GLY A 200 -2.47 -5.62 12.55
C GLY A 200 -2.36 -7.14 12.53
N ASP A 201 -3.47 -7.83 12.27
CA ASP A 201 -3.51 -9.30 12.19
C ASP A 201 -2.55 -9.83 11.10
N VAL A 202 -2.52 -9.18 9.92
CA VAL A 202 -1.60 -9.54 8.83
C VAL A 202 -0.14 -9.39 9.26
N ARG A 203 0.20 -8.31 9.97
CA ARG A 203 1.56 -8.11 10.49
C ARG A 203 1.97 -9.22 11.44
N GLU A 204 1.13 -9.53 12.43
CA GLU A 204 1.42 -10.60 13.39
C GLU A 204 1.67 -11.94 12.69
N VAL A 205 0.84 -12.28 11.69
CA VAL A 205 1.00 -13.51 10.90
C VAL A 205 2.32 -13.52 10.12
N VAL A 206 2.68 -12.41 9.48
CA VAL A 206 3.91 -12.30 8.70
C VAL A 206 5.16 -12.38 9.58
N GLU A 207 5.15 -11.71 10.73
CA GLU A 207 6.27 -11.72 11.68
C GLU A 207 6.46 -13.10 12.35
N ASP A 208 5.37 -13.82 12.64
CA ASP A 208 5.44 -15.13 13.29
C ASP A 208 5.59 -16.31 12.31
N TRP A 209 5.37 -16.10 11.01
CA TRP A 209 5.46 -17.15 9.99
C TRP A 209 6.75 -17.98 10.07
N SER A 210 7.91 -17.31 10.20
CA SER A 210 9.21 -17.98 10.27
C SER A 210 9.32 -18.89 11.50
N LYS A 211 8.95 -18.38 12.68
CA LYS A 211 8.98 -19.12 13.95
C LYS A 211 8.01 -20.30 13.93
N MET A 212 6.81 -20.10 13.37
CA MET A 212 5.80 -21.15 13.23
C MET A 212 6.28 -22.24 12.29
N ARG A 213 6.86 -21.87 11.13
CA ARG A 213 7.44 -22.81 10.17
C ARG A 213 8.57 -23.62 10.80
N ASP A 214 9.49 -22.97 11.51
CA ASP A 214 10.62 -23.65 12.15
C ASP A 214 10.15 -24.60 13.26
N SER A 215 9.10 -24.23 13.99
CA SER A 215 8.50 -25.09 15.01
C SER A 215 7.80 -26.30 14.38
N ALA A 216 7.08 -26.11 13.27
CA ALA A 216 6.43 -27.20 12.53
C ALA A 216 7.45 -28.18 11.93
N LEU A 217 8.54 -27.68 11.37
CA LEU A 217 9.64 -28.50 10.85
C LEU A 217 10.31 -29.29 11.97
N ARG A 218 10.61 -28.64 13.10
CA ARG A 218 11.20 -29.31 14.27
C ARG A 218 10.31 -30.44 14.79
N LEU A 219 9.00 -30.19 14.93
CA LEU A 219 8.04 -31.22 15.35
C LEU A 219 7.94 -32.37 14.34
N ALA A 220 8.08 -32.09 13.04
CA ALA A 220 8.09 -33.12 12.00
C ALA A 220 9.36 -33.99 12.08
N ASP A 221 10.51 -33.38 12.36
CA ASP A 221 11.78 -34.09 12.57
C ASP A 221 11.73 -34.94 13.86
N GLU A 222 11.23 -34.37 14.97
CA GLU A 222 11.01 -35.09 16.24
C GLU A 222 10.08 -36.29 16.05
N LEU A 223 9.02 -36.16 15.24
CA LEU A 223 8.09 -37.25 14.95
C LEU A 223 8.73 -38.35 14.08
N ALA A 224 9.67 -37.97 13.20
CA ALA A 224 10.41 -38.93 12.37
C ALA A 224 11.45 -39.70 13.20
N GLU A 225 12.06 -39.06 14.20
CA GLU A 225 13.02 -39.67 15.12
C GLU A 225 12.36 -40.50 16.23
N GLU A 226 11.28 -39.99 16.83
CA GLU A 226 10.51 -40.63 17.90
C GLU A 226 9.02 -40.76 17.52
N PRO A 227 8.65 -41.71 16.66
CA PRO A 227 7.25 -41.92 16.33
C PRO A 227 6.46 -42.32 17.59
N PRO A 228 5.27 -41.72 17.82
CA PRO A 228 4.46 -42.01 18.99
C PRO A 228 4.11 -43.49 19.04
N ARG A 229 4.10 -44.06 20.25
CA ARG A 229 3.91 -45.51 20.49
C ARG A 229 2.58 -46.07 19.94
N THR A 230 1.64 -45.20 19.59
CA THR A 230 0.35 -45.52 18.97
C THR A 230 0.43 -45.68 17.44
N CYS A 231 1.54 -45.29 16.81
CA CYS A 231 1.74 -45.43 15.38
C CYS A 231 2.07 -46.91 15.06
N PRO A 232 1.26 -47.62 14.24
CA PRO A 232 1.54 -49.00 13.89
C PRO A 232 2.92 -49.09 13.25
N SER A 233 3.76 -50.03 13.72
CA SER A 233 5.08 -50.23 13.13
C SER A 233 4.92 -50.42 11.62
N ARG A 234 5.68 -49.63 10.85
CA ARG A 234 5.63 -49.60 9.38
C ARG A 234 5.77 -51.04 8.88
N ARG A 235 4.66 -51.66 8.46
CA ARG A 235 4.65 -53.04 7.94
C ARG A 235 5.63 -53.07 6.78
N SER A 236 6.77 -53.70 6.99
CA SER A 236 7.69 -54.04 5.91
C SER A 236 6.90 -54.89 4.92
N ALA A 237 6.64 -54.33 3.74
CA ALA A 237 6.16 -55.12 2.62
C ALA A 237 7.24 -56.19 2.37
N ARG A 238 6.91 -57.45 2.67
CA ARG A 238 7.73 -58.60 2.27
C ARG A 238 7.91 -58.54 0.75
N PRO A 239 9.15 -58.62 0.22
CA PRO A 239 9.32 -58.82 -1.21
C PRO A 239 8.80 -60.22 -1.53
N GLY A 240 7.71 -60.26 -2.30
CA GLY A 240 7.16 -61.49 -2.87
C GLY A 240 8.15 -62.09 -3.86
N SER A 241 8.29 -63.40 -3.75
CA SER A 241 9.22 -64.30 -4.46
C SER A 241 8.92 -64.45 -5.95
#